data_AF-A0A2T0MV60-F1
#
_entry.id   AF-A0A2T0MV60-F1
#
_cell.length_a   1.000
_cell.length_b   1.000
_cell.length_c   1.000
_cell.angle_alpha   90.00
_cell.angle_beta   90.00
_cell.angle_gamma   90.00
#
_symmetry.space_group_name_H-M   'P 1'
#
loop_
_entity.id
_entity.type
_entity.pdbx_description
1 polymer ?
#
loop_
_entity_poly.entity_id
_entity_poly.type
_entity_poly.pdbx_seq_one_letter_code
_entity_poly.pdbx_strand_id
1 'polypeptide(L)' 'MGQWHGPDGILVEAIILDDRPLLRVSHRVNGRTYLRGYCATVSELGQHGVDLAELVEHTPLDHL' A
#
# COMPACT_ATOMS: atom_id res chain seq x y z
N MET A 1 -11.71 -2.42 -2.29
CA MET A 1 -10.91 -1.24 -1.86
C MET A 1 -9.59 -1.31 -2.60
N GLY A 2 -9.06 -0.18 -3.03
CA GLY A 2 -7.85 -0.14 -3.86
C GLY A 2 -6.63 -0.69 -3.12
N GLN A 3 -5.85 -1.48 -3.84
CA GLN A 3 -4.57 -2.03 -3.41
C GLN A 3 -3.58 -1.75 -4.53
N TRP A 4 -2.36 -1.36 -4.17
CA TRP A 4 -1.30 -1.05 -5.12
C TRP A 4 0.00 -1.73 -4.71
N HIS A 5 0.73 -2.21 -5.70
CA HIS A 5 2.07 -2.77 -5.52
C HIS A 5 3.10 -1.76 -6.00
N GLY A 6 4.12 -1.53 -5.17
CA GLY A 6 5.33 -0.82 -5.55
C GLY A 6 6.51 -1.78 -5.69
N PRO A 7 7.68 -1.26 -6.08
CA PRO A 7 8.90 -2.05 -6.14
C PRO A 7 9.31 -2.59 -4.76
N ASP A 8 10.25 -3.53 -4.78
CA ASP A 8 10.80 -4.19 -3.60
C ASP A 8 9.76 -4.87 -2.69
N GLY A 9 8.55 -5.13 -3.19
CA GLY A 9 7.49 -5.75 -2.40
C GLY A 9 6.75 -4.78 -1.49
N ILE A 10 6.81 -3.47 -1.76
CA ILE A 10 5.92 -2.49 -1.16
C ILE A 10 4.47 -2.79 -1.53
N LEU A 11 3.60 -2.72 -0.53
CA LEU A 11 2.16 -2.85 -0.66
C LEU A 11 1.50 -1.65 -0.02
N VAL A 12 0.62 -0.99 -0.77
CA VAL A 12 -0.21 0.12 -0.28
C VAL A 12 -1.66 -0.27 -0.40
N GLU A 13 -2.42 -0.11 0.68
CA GLU A 13 -3.85 -0.47 0.71
C GLU A 13 -4.66 0.69 1.28
N ALA A 14 -5.76 1.04 0.61
CA ALA A 14 -6.75 1.93 1.19
C ALA A 14 -7.60 1.16 2.21
N ILE A 15 -7.64 1.63 3.45
CA ILE A 15 -8.37 1.02 4.57
C ILE A 15 -9.18 2.07 5.34
N ILE A 16 -10.12 1.59 6.17
CA ILE A 16 -10.73 2.39 7.24
C ILE A 16 -10.18 1.88 8.58
N LEU A 17 -9.66 2.78 9.40
CA LEU A 17 -9.21 2.52 10.77
C LEU A 17 -9.84 3.56 11.69
N ASP A 18 -10.58 3.12 12.71
CA ASP A 18 -11.30 3.98 13.65
C ASP A 18 -12.12 5.08 12.93
N ASP A 19 -12.91 4.66 11.93
CA ASP A 19 -13.74 5.51 11.07
C ASP A 19 -12.99 6.55 10.22
N ARG A 20 -11.67 6.40 10.07
CA ARG A 20 -10.83 7.29 9.25
C ARG A 20 -10.25 6.54 8.05
N PRO A 21 -10.34 7.11 6.84
CA PRO A 21 -9.64 6.55 5.68
C PRO A 21 -8.13 6.76 5.82
N LEU A 22 -7.36 5.69 5.67
CA LEU A 22 -5.90 5.69 5.73
C LEU A 22 -5.32 4.81 4.61
N LEU A 23 -4.05 5.03 4.33
CA LEU A 23 -3.23 4.15 3.51
C LEU A 23 -2.35 3.30 4.42
N ARG A 24 -2.56 2.00 4.41
CA ARG A 24 -1.69 1.04 5.09
C ARG A 24 -0.51 0.73 4.18
N VAL A 25 0.71 1.00 4.65
CA VAL A 25 1.94 0.66 3.96
C VAL A 25 2.56 -0.57 4.60
N SER A 26 2.76 -1.61 3.79
CA SER A 26 3.41 -2.85 4.19
C SER A 26 4.54 -3.21 3.24
N HIS A 27 5.44 -4.08 3.69
CA HIS A 27 6.58 -4.57 2.91
C HIS A 27 6.60 -6.10 2.96
N ARG A 28 6.60 -6.72 1.78
CA ARG A 28 6.61 -8.17 1.63
C ARG A 28 8.02 -8.67 1.42
N VAL A 29 8.59 -9.34 2.42
CA VAL A 29 9.95 -9.90 2.40
C VAL A 29 9.86 -11.40 2.61
N ASN A 30 10.42 -12.19 1.69
CA ASN A 30 10.44 -13.66 1.75
C ASN A 30 9.06 -14.28 2.04
N GLY A 31 8.02 -13.78 1.36
CA GLY A 31 6.64 -14.27 1.51
C GLY A 31 5.91 -13.82 2.77
N ARG A 32 6.56 -13.06 3.67
CA ARG A 32 5.96 -12.48 4.87
C ARG A 32 5.71 -10.99 4.69
N THR A 33 4.58 -10.51 5.19
CA THR A 33 4.19 -9.10 5.12
C THR A 33 4.44 -8.43 6.47
N TYR A 34 5.17 -7.33 6.46
CA TYR A 34 5.48 -6.52 7.64
C TYR A 34 4.87 -5.13 7.51
N LEU A 35 4.16 -4.67 8.54
CA LEU A 35 3.61 -3.32 8.58
C LEU A 35 4.75 -2.30 8.71
N ARG A 36 4.76 -1.29 7.83
CA ARG A 36 5.64 -0.12 7.96
C ARG A 36 4.96 1.06 8.63
N GLY A 37 3.66 1.24 8.39
CA GLY A 37 2.90 2.32 8.99
C GLY A 37 1.55 2.57 8.34
N TYR A 38 0.85 3.56 8.88
CA TYR A 38 -0.38 4.11 8.33
C TYR A 38 -0.13 5.57 7.94
N CYS A 39 -0.58 5.94 6.75
CA CYS A 39 -0.45 7.30 6.21
C CYS A 39 -1.85 7.89 6.01
N ALA A 40 -2.05 9.12 6.46
CA ALA A 40 -3.23 9.92 6.17
C ALA A 40 -3.03 10.80 4.91
N THR A 41 -1.78 11.02 4.49
CA THR A 41 -1.45 11.90 3.38
C THR A 41 -0.50 11.26 2.37
N VAL A 42 -0.49 11.81 1.15
CA VAL A 42 0.47 11.44 0.10
C VAL A 42 1.91 11.75 0.52
N SER A 43 2.15 12.85 1.23
CA SER A 43 3.51 13.23 1.66
C SER A 43 4.11 12.22 2.63
N GLU A 44 3.29 11.61 3.50
CA GLU A 44 3.74 10.56 4.42
C GLU A 44 4.15 9.27 3.68
N LEU A 45 3.51 8.95 2.54
CA LEU A 45 3.95 7.81 1.72
C LEU A 45 5.41 7.95 1.29
N GLY A 46 5.82 9.15 0.87
CA GLY A 46 7.20 9.46 0.51
C GLY A 46 8.17 9.26 1.67
N GLN A 47 7.76 9.56 2.91
CA GLN A 47 8.56 9.30 4.12
C GLN A 47 8.76 7.80 4.39
N HIS A 48 7.84 6.96 3.90
CA HIS A 48 7.97 5.51 3.97
C HIS A 48 8.71 4.89 2.76
N GLY A 49 9.26 5.73 1.88
CA GLY A 49 10.00 5.31 0.68
C GLY A 49 9.09 4.83 -0.46
N VAL A 50 7.84 5.31 -0.50
CA VAL A 50 6.90 4.99 -1.58
C VAL A 50 6.93 6.11 -2.61
N ASP A 51 7.30 5.78 -3.85
CA ASP A 51 7.06 6.64 -5.00
C ASP A 51 5.70 6.30 -5.61
N LEU A 52 4.82 7.31 -5.68
CA LEU A 52 3.49 7.16 -6.29
C LEU A 52 3.56 6.79 -7.77
N ALA A 53 4.60 7.24 -8.49
CA ALA A 53 4.74 6.96 -9.92
C ALA A 53 5.03 5.48 -10.21
N GLU A 54 5.49 4.73 -9.20
CA GLU A 54 5.84 3.32 -9.32
C GLU A 54 4.73 2.38 -8.82
N LEU A 55 3.64 2.94 -8.28
CA LEU A 55 2.51 2.17 -7.79
C LEU A 55 1.64 1.67 -8.94
N VAL A 56 1.45 0.36 -9.00
CA VAL A 56 0.55 -0.30 -9.93
C VAL A 56 -0.66 -0.83 -9.18
N GLU A 57 -1.86 -0.46 -9.61
CA GLU A 57 -3.09 -0.97 -9.01
C GLU A 57 -3.18 -2.49 -9.19
N HIS A 58 -3.39 -3.18 -8.07
CA HIS A 58 -3.76 -4.58 -8.08
C HIS A 58 -5.21 -4.68 -8.52
N THR A 59 -5.41 -4.93 -9.81
CA THR A 59 -6.70 -5.39 -10.33
C THR A 59 -6.76 -6.90 -10.05
N PRO A 60 -7.65 -7.37 -9.16
CA PRO A 60 -7.96 -8.79 -9.12
C PRO A 60 -8.41 -9.18 -10.53
N LEU A 61 -7.90 -10.29 -11.06
CA LEU A 61 -8.47 -10.90 -12.25
C LEU A 61 -9.90 -11.33 -11.91
N ASP A 62 -10.86 -10.44 -12.15
CA ASP A 62 -12.27 -10.77 -12.14
C ASP A 62 -12.54 -11.70 -13.33
N HIS A 63 -12.30 -12.99 -13.09
CA HIS A 63 -12.83 -14.18 -13.80
C HIS A 63 -12.72 -14.15 -15.34
N LEU A 64 -11.72 -14.88 -15.87
CA LEU A 64 -11.85 -15.60 -17.14
C LEU A 64 -12.84 -16.76 -16.98
#